data_AF-A0A136PY87-F1
#
_entry.id   AF-A0A136PY87-F1
#
_cell.length_a   1.000
_cell.length_b   1.000
_cell.length_c   1.000
_cell.angle_alpha   90.00
_cell.angle_beta   90.00
_cell.angle_gamma   90.00
#
_symmetry.space_group_name_H-M   'P 1'
#
loop_
_entity.id
_entity.type
_entity.pdbx_description
1 polymer ?
#
loop_
_entity_poly.entity_id
_entity_poly.type
_entity_poly.pdbx_seq_one_letter_code
_entity_poly.pdbx_strand_id
1 'polypeptide(L)' 'MTAPFLSPAQIRNRLILTARWVLRDHHPGTDGRCPACRTADCPVATAARDMLRAATGVELWSTATKPTAPDRDDPRQAG' A
#
# COMPACT_ATOMS: atom_id res chain seq x y z
N MET A 1 -14.79 26.56 4.35
CA MET A 1 -14.47 25.76 3.14
C MET A 1 -14.11 24.35 3.56
N THR A 2 -14.93 23.36 3.25
CA THR A 2 -14.61 21.94 3.47
C THR A 2 -13.94 21.40 2.20
N ALA A 3 -12.61 21.32 2.19
CA ALA A 3 -11.92 20.56 1.14
C ALA A 3 -12.27 19.07 1.30
N PRO A 4 -12.45 18.30 0.22
CA PRO A 4 -12.66 16.88 0.33
C PRO A 4 -11.38 16.22 0.87
N PHE A 5 -11.42 15.80 2.14
CA PHE A 5 -10.35 15.01 2.72
C PHE A 5 -10.41 13.60 2.16
N LEU A 6 -9.29 13.11 1.65
CA LEU A 6 -9.17 11.72 1.22
C LEU A 6 -9.23 10.81 2.45
N SER A 7 -9.98 9.71 2.35
CA SER A 7 -9.93 8.67 3.37
C SER A 7 -8.53 8.03 3.41
N PRO A 8 -8.12 7.43 4.53
CA PRO A 8 -6.84 6.72 4.61
C PRO A 8 -6.67 5.66 3.52
N ALA A 9 -7.74 4.96 3.14
CA ALA A 9 -7.74 3.99 2.05
C ALA A 9 -7.50 4.66 0.68
N GLN A 10 -8.10 5.83 0.43
CA GLN A 10 -7.87 6.60 -0.80
C GLN A 10 -6.42 7.11 -0.87
N ILE A 11 -5.87 7.60 0.24
CA ILE A 11 -4.46 8.02 0.32
C ILE A 11 -3.55 6.82 0.02
N ARG A 12 -3.78 5.69 0.68
CA ARG A 12 -3.00 4.45 0.48
C ARG A 12 -3.04 3.98 -0.98
N ASN A 13 -4.21 3.90 -1.58
CA ASN A 13 -4.38 3.48 -2.97
C ASN A 13 -3.64 4.41 -3.93
N ARG A 14 -3.73 5.73 -3.70
CA ARG A 14 -3.02 6.70 -4.52
C ARG A 14 -1.51 6.53 -4.41
N LEU A 15 -0.99 6.36 -3.20
CA LEU A 15 0.44 6.15 -3.00
C LEU A 15 0.94 4.86 -3.65
N ILE A 16 0.20 3.75 -3.56
CA ILE A 16 0.54 2.49 -4.24
C ILE A 16 0.60 2.68 -5.75
N LEU A 17 -0.39 3.36 -6.33
CA LEU A 17 -0.43 3.62 -7.77
C LEU A 17 0.75 4.50 -8.19
N THR A 18 1.03 5.57 -7.45
CA THR A 18 2.18 6.45 -7.71
C THR A 18 3.50 5.68 -7.62
N ALA A 19 3.71 4.87 -6.59
CA ALA A 19 4.93 4.08 -6.45
C ALA A 19 5.12 3.08 -7.61
N ARG A 20 4.06 2.42 -8.07
CA ARG A 20 4.11 1.54 -9.24
C ARG A 20 4.46 2.29 -10.53
N TRP A 21 3.92 3.49 -10.71
CA TRP A 21 4.28 4.34 -11.85
C TRP A 21 5.75 4.73 -11.81
N VAL A 22 6.24 5.19 -10.65
CA VAL A 22 7.65 5.50 -10.45
C VAL A 22 8.54 4.29 -10.78
N LEU A 23 8.19 3.08 -10.35
CA LEU A 23 8.99 1.90 -10.67
C LEU A 23 9.02 1.59 -12.18
N ARG A 24 7.94 1.87 -12.90
CA ARG A 24 7.91 1.70 -14.36
C ARG A 24 8.83 2.70 -15.04
N ASP A 25 8.75 3.98 -14.66
CA ASP A 25 9.53 5.06 -15.26
C ASP A 25 11.02 4.95 -14.91
N HIS A 26 11.34 4.34 -13.77
CA HIS A 26 12.71 4.17 -13.28
C HIS A 26 13.26 2.76 -13.51
N HIS A 27 12.55 1.90 -14.25
CA HIS A 27 13.01 0.53 -14.51
C HIS A 27 14.36 0.55 -15.23
N PRO A 28 15.41 -0.11 -14.69
CA PRO A 28 16.73 -0.12 -15.31
C PRO A 28 16.70 -0.65 -16.74
N GLY A 29 17.51 -0.04 -17.61
CA GLY A 29 17.76 -0.54 -18.96
C GLY A 29 18.72 -1.73 -18.97
N THR A 30 19.16 -2.12 -20.16
CA THR A 30 20.17 -3.19 -20.34
C THR A 30 21.53 -2.85 -19.71
N ASP A 31 21.80 -1.56 -19.51
CA ASP A 31 22.99 -1.04 -18.84
C ASP A 31 22.89 -1.07 -17.30
N GLY A 32 21.75 -1.54 -16.76
CA GLY A 32 21.50 -1.60 -15.32
C GLY A 32 21.31 -0.21 -14.69
N ARG A 33 21.23 0.86 -15.48
CA ARG A 33 21.03 2.23 -14.98
C ARG A 33 19.58 2.65 -15.18
N CYS A 34 19.09 3.46 -14.25
CA CYS A 34 17.79 4.10 -14.40
C CYS A 34 17.80 5.07 -15.60
N PRO A 35 16.84 5.00 -16.52
CA PRO A 35 16.80 5.88 -17.69
C PRO A 35 16.55 7.34 -17.33
N ALA A 36 15.79 7.60 -16.25
CA ALA A 36 15.47 8.94 -15.78
C ALA A 36 16.59 9.56 -14.91
N CYS A 37 17.13 8.82 -13.94
CA CYS A 37 18.13 9.33 -13.00
C CYS A 37 19.59 9.08 -13.44
N ARG A 38 19.82 8.20 -14.41
CA ARG A 38 21.15 7.77 -14.92
C ARG A 38 22.07 7.12 -13.89
N THR A 39 21.53 6.66 -12.75
CA THR A 39 22.27 5.94 -11.69
C THR A 39 21.91 4.45 -11.68
N ALA A 40 22.86 3.60 -11.30
CA ALA A 40 22.64 2.16 -11.14
C ALA A 40 21.73 1.85 -9.95
N ASP A 41 22.04 2.44 -8.79
CA ASP A 41 21.21 2.34 -7.57
C ASP A 41 20.25 3.51 -7.47
N CYS A 42 19.21 3.51 -8.30
CA CYS A 42 18.26 4.63 -8.34
C CYS A 42 17.53 4.80 -6.99
N PRO A 43 17.80 5.89 -6.24
CA PRO A 43 17.21 6.09 -4.92
C PRO A 43 15.69 6.30 -5.00
N VAL A 44 15.21 6.86 -6.10
CA VAL A 44 13.77 7.05 -6.36
C VAL A 44 13.06 5.72 -6.53
N ALA A 45 13.65 4.79 -7.30
CA ALA A 45 13.12 3.44 -7.41
C ALA A 45 13.18 2.68 -6.07
N THR A 46 14.21 2.93 -5.26
CA THR A 46 14.31 2.37 -3.92
C THR A 46 13.21 2.88 -2.99
N ALA A 47 13.00 4.20 -2.93
CA ALA A 47 11.93 4.79 -2.14
C ALA A 47 10.54 4.28 -2.56
N ALA A 48 10.30 4.09 -3.87
CA ALA A 48 9.06 3.51 -4.36
C ALA A 48 8.86 2.04 -3.94
N ARG A 49 9.94 1.23 -3.95
CA ARG A 49 9.90 -0.15 -3.42
C ARG A 49 9.59 -0.16 -1.92
N ASP A 50 10.23 0.72 -1.15
CA ASP A 50 10.03 0.82 0.30
C ASP A 50 8.59 1.26 0.63
N MET A 51 8.05 2.21 -0.13
CA MET A 51 6.66 2.66 -0.01
C MET A 51 5.68 1.51 -0.25
N LEU A 52 5.88 0.71 -1.30
CA LEU A 52 5.02 -0.46 -1.57
C LEU A 52 5.09 -1.49 -0.43
N ARG A 53 6.29 -1.73 0.11
CA ARG A 53 6.49 -2.63 1.26
C ARG A 53 5.78 -2.10 2.51
N ALA A 54 5.88 -0.81 2.78
CA ALA A 54 5.18 -0.19 3.91
C ALA A 54 3.65 -0.27 3.71
N ALA A 55 3.17 0.01 2.51
CA ALA A 55 1.74 -0.05 2.21
C ALA A 55 1.16 -1.45 2.33
N THR A 56 1.87 -2.52 1.95
CA THR A 56 1.40 -3.90 2.13
C THR A 56 1.45 -4.34 3.60
N GLY A 57 2.46 -3.87 4.36
CA GLY A 57 2.50 -4.05 5.82
C GLY A 57 1.29 -3.45 6.54
N VAL A 58 0.82 -2.29 6.08
CA VAL A 58 -0.41 -1.64 6.59
C VAL A 58 -1.69 -2.43 6.23
N GLU A 59 -1.68 -3.30 5.23
CA GLU A 59 -2.81 -4.23 5.02
C GLU A 59 -2.83 -5.32 6.07
N LEU A 60 -1.67 -5.95 6.28
CA LEU A 60 -1.49 -7.09 7.16
C LEU A 60 -1.86 -6.75 8.61
N TRP A 61 -1.49 -5.57 9.11
CA TRP A 61 -1.90 -5.17 10.46
C TRP A 61 -3.41 -4.86 10.54
N SER A 62 -3.99 -4.26 9.49
CA SER A 62 -5.41 -3.88 9.47
C SER A 62 -6.32 -5.12 9.41
N THR A 63 -5.90 -6.16 8.68
CA THR A 63 -6.59 -7.46 8.64
C THR A 63 -6.39 -8.27 9.91
N ALA A 64 -5.22 -8.18 10.55
CA ALA A 64 -4.98 -8.79 11.86
C ALA A 64 -5.84 -8.16 12.98
N THR A 65 -6.16 -6.86 12.89
CA THR A 65 -7.02 -6.16 13.85
C THR A 65 -8.52 -6.34 13.60
N LYS A 66 -8.96 -7.03 12.53
CA LYS A 66 -10.39 -7.30 12.34
C LYS A 66 -10.81 -8.29 13.44
N PRO A 67 -11.63 -7.90 14.43
CA PRO A 67 -12.05 -8.84 15.46
C PRO A 67 -12.81 -9.96 14.76
N THR A 68 -12.37 -11.20 14.97
CA THR A 68 -13.20 -12.38 14.74
C THR A 68 -14.49 -12.11 15.50
N ALA A 69 -15.58 -11.84 14.78
CA ALA A 69 -16.89 -11.67 15.40
C ALA A 69 -17.14 -12.93 16.25
N PRO A 70 -17.37 -12.81 17.56
CA PRO A 70 -17.71 -13.98 18.34
C PRO A 70 -19.09 -14.46 17.89
N ASP A 71 -19.12 -15.78 17.77
CA ASP A 71 -20.21 -16.72 17.63
C ASP A 71 -21.61 -16.20 18.01
N ARG A 72 -22.60 -16.56 17.17
CA ARG A 72 -24.01 -16.26 17.37
C ARG A 72 -24.48 -16.79 18.72
N ASP A 73 -24.95 -15.90 19.61
CA ASP A 73 -25.82 -16.30 20.71
C ASP A 73 -27.14 -16.88 20.14
N ASP A 74 -27.23 -18.21 20.16
CA ASP A 74 -28.46 -18.98 20.05
C ASP A 74 -29.42 -18.59 21.20
N PRO A 75 -30.66 -18.12 20.94
CA PRO A 75 -31.65 -18.01 21.99
C PRO A 75 -32.14 -19.41 22.35
N ARG A 76 -31.62 -19.92 23.46
CA ARG A 76 -32.11 -21.11 24.16
C ARG A 76 -33.64 -21.07 24.31
N GLN A 77 -34.28 -22.16 23.92
CA GLN A 77 -35.68 -22.44 24.22
C GLN A 77 -35.99 -22.35 25.72
N ALA A 78 -37.16 -21.82 26.05
CA ALA A 78 -37.80 -22.02 27.34
C ALA A 78 -39.31 -22.23 27.12
N GLY A 79 -39.77 -23.43 27.52
CA GLY A 79 -41.05 -23.74 28.17
C GLY A 79 -42.34 -23.33 27.49
#